data_AF-A0A6M3IGH3-F1
#
_entry.id   AF-A0A6M3IGH3-F1
#
_cell.length_a   1.000
_cell.length_b   1.000
_cell.length_c   1.000
_cell.angle_alpha   90.00
_cell.angle_beta   90.00
_cell.angle_gamma   90.00
#
_symmetry.space_group_name_H-M   'P 1'
#
loop_
_entity.id
_entity.type
_entity.pdbx_description
1 polymer ?
#
loop_
_entity_poly.entity_id
_entity_poly.type
_entity_poly.pdbx_seq_one_letter_code
_entity_poly.pdbx_strand_id
1 'polypeptide(L)'
;MIERKVSESVTGQWFGSQGDINADKIQPLYDVASMEAYVEGGYKPIPESQVHANHFEFNRNTINEILPTEMLFSFFNHRQMYIDCHREEWSKPRNLISRIAQDIKAVTLYHMGRGSRAVPMPEKVESGPCIIIGSGCSLDDAIPHLKGWKGGIICSSSQASTLMYHGIVPTHILTFDVRTLDAEFDAKRWDYKRTKLVTWMGIHPSVNGGWQGEKYFYRVMDPSVMFYMYALPAGYNWIPTQLQPFAHSLAMQAAVANWLGYSPLILVGADFAYRKDKTRFDAWFYRKPPGEKRKRWIQYKAGPVEDCKQSQMLIHSAGGQVTNYTFLHYRKTQIAEQWIDGSNVFDCSEGVLNGLLPKVPIEDVVDSQGRCLKDRMVKPQVIRDRLEPWLASEQTYFVPMLGGHKLIMANDELHLMQSLVAMKDYDDNLDIAFEHRRLWGLHEEGEKLRSEGYYGQASYRE
;
A
#
# COMPACT_ATOMS: atom_id res chain seq x y z
N MET A 1 -17.86 -52.94 -19.44
CA MET A 1 -18.39 -53.63 -18.25
C MET A 1 -17.37 -53.52 -17.13
N ILE A 2 -17.62 -52.64 -16.17
CA ILE A 2 -17.66 -52.86 -14.71
C ILE A 2 -18.01 -51.48 -14.14
N GLU A 3 -19.28 -51.36 -13.73
CA GLU A 3 -19.82 -50.26 -12.94
C GLU A 3 -19.36 -50.39 -11.49
N ARG A 4 -19.20 -49.26 -10.78
CA ARG A 4 -19.24 -49.27 -9.32
C ARG A 4 -20.13 -48.14 -8.82
N LYS A 5 -21.14 -48.55 -8.06
CA LYS A 5 -22.24 -47.80 -7.45
C LYS A 5 -21.75 -46.78 -6.43
N VAL A 6 -22.35 -45.60 -6.47
CA VAL A 6 -22.42 -44.65 -5.35
C VAL A 6 -23.50 -45.15 -4.39
N SER A 7 -23.20 -45.24 -3.10
CA SER A 7 -24.19 -45.47 -2.04
C SER A 7 -24.29 -44.21 -1.17
N GLU A 8 -25.51 -43.71 -1.04
CA GLU A 8 -25.91 -42.67 -0.10
C GLU A 8 -26.04 -43.19 1.34
N SER A 9 -26.08 -42.20 2.24
CA SER A 9 -26.49 -42.20 3.65
C SER A 9 -25.42 -42.49 4.70
N VAL A 10 -25.00 -41.43 5.41
CA VAL A 10 -25.38 -41.19 6.81
C VAL A 10 -25.52 -39.68 7.03
N THR A 11 -26.76 -39.23 7.13
CA THR A 11 -27.14 -37.94 7.72
C THR A 11 -27.04 -38.05 9.24
N GLY A 12 -26.04 -37.40 9.83
CA GLY A 12 -25.86 -37.28 11.28
C GLY A 12 -26.16 -35.86 11.75
N GLN A 13 -27.18 -35.74 12.58
CA GLN A 13 -27.71 -34.53 13.21
C GLN A 13 -26.64 -33.71 13.95
N TRP A 14 -26.51 -32.41 13.62
CA TRP A 14 -26.08 -31.36 14.56
C TRP A 14 -26.82 -30.05 14.23
N PHE A 15 -28.04 -29.92 14.72
CA PHE A 15 -28.69 -28.63 14.97
C PHE A 15 -29.04 -28.58 16.45
N GLY A 16 -28.33 -27.73 17.19
CA GLY A 16 -28.64 -27.36 18.56
C GLY A 16 -28.68 -25.83 18.64
N SER A 17 -29.90 -25.31 18.82
CA SER A 17 -30.27 -23.92 19.09
C SER A 17 -29.75 -22.84 18.13
N GLN A 18 -30.57 -22.51 17.13
CA GLN A 18 -30.68 -21.15 16.62
C GLN A 18 -31.01 -20.23 17.80
N GLY A 19 -30.05 -19.38 18.19
CA GLY A 19 -30.39 -18.14 18.86
C GLY A 19 -30.93 -17.19 17.80
N ASP A 20 -32.18 -16.77 17.95
CA ASP A 20 -32.80 -15.74 17.11
C ASP A 20 -31.94 -14.47 17.16
N ILE A 21 -31.18 -14.21 16.09
CA ILE A 21 -30.58 -12.90 15.87
C ILE A 21 -31.73 -11.99 15.46
N ASN A 22 -32.24 -11.23 16.43
CA ASN A 22 -33.25 -10.22 16.20
C ASN A 22 -32.61 -9.07 15.40
N ALA A 23 -32.89 -9.03 14.09
CA ALA A 23 -32.38 -8.02 13.16
C ALA A 23 -32.74 -6.58 13.59
N ASP A 24 -33.78 -6.41 14.42
CA ASP A 24 -34.20 -5.10 14.94
C ASP A 24 -33.32 -4.58 16.09
N LYS A 25 -32.30 -5.35 16.52
CA LYS A 25 -31.35 -4.97 17.58
C LYS A 25 -29.93 -4.68 17.09
N ILE A 26 -29.68 -4.76 15.79
CA ILE A 26 -28.41 -4.33 15.22
C ILE A 26 -28.46 -2.81 15.11
N GLN A 27 -28.01 -2.11 16.15
CA GLN A 27 -27.71 -0.68 16.02
C GLN A 27 -26.53 -0.52 15.04
N PRO A 28 -26.63 0.38 14.04
CA PRO A 28 -25.46 0.76 13.25
C PRO A 28 -24.37 1.27 14.20
N LEU A 29 -23.16 0.73 14.10
CA LEU A 29 -21.99 1.06 14.92
C LEU A 29 -21.37 2.45 14.60
N TYR A 30 -22.13 3.31 13.93
CA TYR A 30 -21.76 4.69 13.68
C TYR A 30 -22.94 5.56 14.08
N ASP A 31 -22.68 6.61 14.86
CA ASP A 31 -23.64 7.69 15.04
C ASP A 31 -23.77 8.45 13.72
N VAL A 32 -24.59 7.89 12.81
CA VAL A 32 -24.87 8.44 11.47
C VAL A 32 -25.46 9.85 11.58
N ALA A 33 -25.98 10.22 12.75
CA ALA A 33 -26.52 11.55 13.02
C ALA A 33 -25.47 12.68 12.97
N SER A 34 -24.18 12.35 12.91
CA SER A 34 -23.08 13.33 12.84
C SER A 34 -22.46 13.54 11.45
N MET A 35 -22.93 12.81 10.42
CA MET A 35 -22.35 12.92 9.08
C MET A 35 -23.00 14.06 8.29
N GLU A 36 -22.21 15.06 7.91
CA GLU A 36 -22.66 16.17 7.07
C GLU A 36 -21.99 16.14 5.68
N ALA A 37 -22.76 16.28 4.62
CA ALA A 37 -22.26 16.52 3.27
C ALA A 37 -22.25 18.01 2.97
N TYR A 38 -21.22 18.47 2.27
CA TYR A 38 -21.19 19.85 1.77
C TYR A 38 -22.09 19.96 0.54
N VAL A 39 -23.13 20.78 0.66
CA VAL A 39 -24.01 21.17 -0.45
C VAL A 39 -23.91 22.67 -0.67
N GLU A 40 -24.43 23.17 -1.79
CA GLU A 40 -24.42 24.61 -2.06
C GLU A 40 -25.13 25.37 -0.92
N GLY A 41 -24.35 26.15 -0.17
CA GLY A 41 -24.82 26.88 1.03
C GLY A 41 -24.37 26.31 2.40
N GLY A 42 -23.57 25.24 2.46
CA GLY A 42 -22.93 24.77 3.69
C GLY A 42 -23.03 23.25 3.92
N TYR A 43 -22.59 22.81 5.09
CA TYR A 43 -22.70 21.42 5.53
C TYR A 43 -24.14 21.12 5.95
N LYS A 44 -24.70 20.00 5.48
CA LYS A 44 -26.02 19.50 5.87
C LYS A 44 -25.94 18.02 6.27
N PRO A 45 -26.67 17.59 7.31
CA PRO A 45 -26.75 16.19 7.69
C PRO A 45 -27.19 15.31 6.51
N ILE A 46 -26.51 14.19 6.32
CA ILE A 46 -26.87 13.20 5.30
C ILE A 46 -28.05 12.38 5.86
N PRO A 47 -29.21 12.33 5.18
CA PRO A 47 -30.31 11.47 5.60
C PRO A 47 -29.85 10.02 5.67
N GLU A 48 -30.18 9.30 6.74
CA GLU A 48 -29.76 7.90 6.97
C GLU A 48 -30.11 6.98 5.78
N SER A 49 -31.21 7.28 5.07
CA SER A 49 -31.64 6.59 3.84
C SER A 49 -30.74 6.81 2.62
N GLN A 50 -29.83 7.79 2.65
CA GLN A 50 -28.86 8.09 1.60
C GLN A 50 -27.45 7.57 1.92
N VAL A 51 -27.22 7.08 3.14
CA VAL A 51 -25.95 6.44 3.57
C VAL A 51 -25.89 4.97 3.12
N HIS A 52 -26.63 4.62 2.07
CA HIS A 52 -26.40 3.38 1.33
C HIS A 52 -25.41 3.67 0.20
N ALA A 53 -24.14 3.87 0.54
CA ALA A 53 -23.10 3.41 -0.37
C ALA A 53 -23.33 1.90 -0.48
N ASN A 54 -24.02 1.47 -1.54
CA ASN A 54 -24.34 0.06 -1.75
C ASN A 54 -23.02 -0.65 -2.08
N HIS A 55 -22.18 -0.87 -1.06
CA HIS A 55 -20.91 -1.59 -1.14
C HIS A 55 -21.15 -2.96 -1.76
N PHE A 56 -22.32 -3.54 -1.51
CA PHE A 56 -22.74 -4.79 -2.13
C PHE A 56 -22.93 -4.63 -3.64
N GLU A 57 -23.52 -3.55 -4.13
CA GLU A 57 -23.70 -3.29 -5.57
C GLU A 57 -22.45 -2.71 -6.24
N PHE A 58 -21.61 -1.94 -5.55
CA PHE A 58 -20.29 -1.56 -6.04
C PHE A 58 -19.39 -2.79 -6.17
N ASN A 59 -19.31 -3.63 -5.13
CA ASN A 59 -18.54 -4.87 -5.18
C ASN A 59 -19.19 -5.88 -6.12
N ARG A 60 -20.51 -6.01 -6.17
CA ARG A 60 -21.21 -6.91 -7.11
C ARG A 60 -21.09 -6.43 -8.55
N ASN A 61 -21.14 -5.13 -8.85
CA ASN A 61 -20.94 -4.62 -10.21
C ASN A 61 -19.45 -4.74 -10.59
N THR A 62 -18.54 -4.50 -9.63
CA THR A 62 -17.11 -4.76 -9.80
C THR A 62 -16.86 -6.25 -10.04
N ILE A 63 -17.40 -7.17 -9.24
CA ILE A 63 -17.26 -8.63 -9.34
C ILE A 63 -17.99 -9.22 -10.56
N ASN A 64 -19.17 -8.69 -10.91
CA ASN A 64 -19.97 -9.18 -12.05
C ASN A 64 -19.47 -8.63 -13.39
N GLU A 65 -18.84 -7.45 -13.43
CA GLU A 65 -18.08 -7.01 -14.60
C GLU A 65 -16.70 -7.68 -14.67
N ILE A 66 -16.10 -8.06 -13.52
CA ILE A 66 -14.80 -8.74 -13.38
C ILE A 66 -14.96 -10.26 -13.30
N LEU A 67 -15.70 -10.89 -14.23
CA LEU A 67 -15.99 -12.33 -14.24
C LEU A 67 -14.80 -13.26 -13.86
N PRO A 68 -15.04 -14.53 -13.43
CA PRO A 68 -14.06 -15.48 -12.87
C PRO A 68 -12.77 -15.75 -13.69
N THR A 69 -12.72 -15.37 -14.96
CA THR A 69 -11.52 -15.44 -15.80
C THR A 69 -10.60 -14.20 -15.66
N GLU A 70 -11.12 -13.08 -15.13
CA GLU A 70 -10.38 -11.86 -14.86
C GLU A 70 -9.58 -11.90 -13.55
N MET A 71 -9.79 -12.86 -12.65
CA MET A 71 -8.95 -13.02 -11.45
C MET A 71 -7.46 -13.27 -11.80
N LEU A 72 -7.18 -13.71 -13.03
CA LEU A 72 -5.82 -13.81 -13.57
C LEU A 72 -5.22 -12.45 -14.00
N PHE A 73 -6.02 -11.37 -14.07
CA PHE A 73 -5.65 -10.10 -14.71
C PHE A 73 -6.04 -8.82 -13.94
N SER A 74 -7.05 -8.84 -13.06
CA SER A 74 -7.78 -7.62 -12.66
C SER A 74 -7.23 -6.86 -11.47
N PHE A 75 -6.42 -7.46 -10.60
CA PHE A 75 -5.93 -6.71 -9.43
C PHE A 75 -4.99 -5.55 -9.79
N PHE A 76 -4.47 -5.52 -11.02
CA PHE A 76 -3.47 -4.55 -11.45
C PHE A 76 -3.53 -4.23 -12.96
N ASN A 77 -4.72 -4.15 -13.56
CA ASN A 77 -4.86 -3.62 -14.93
C ASN A 77 -4.01 -4.35 -16.01
N HIS A 78 -3.61 -5.61 -15.80
CA HIS A 78 -2.78 -6.35 -16.76
C HIS A 78 -3.44 -6.47 -18.14
N ARG A 79 -4.78 -6.46 -18.18
CA ARG A 79 -5.57 -6.35 -19.41
C ARG A 79 -5.32 -5.02 -20.13
N GLN A 80 -5.37 -3.89 -19.41
CA GLN A 80 -5.11 -2.58 -20.00
C GLN A 80 -3.65 -2.49 -20.49
N MET A 81 -2.69 -3.01 -19.73
CA MET A 81 -1.29 -3.10 -20.17
C MET A 81 -1.14 -3.92 -21.45
N TYR A 82 -1.81 -5.07 -21.55
CA TYR A 82 -1.82 -5.88 -22.77
C TYR A 82 -2.41 -5.10 -23.94
N ILE A 83 -3.55 -4.42 -23.74
CA ILE A 83 -4.20 -3.57 -24.75
C ILE A 83 -3.26 -2.45 -25.20
N ASP A 84 -2.60 -1.76 -24.27
CA ASP A 84 -1.69 -0.65 -24.57
C ASP A 84 -0.47 -1.13 -25.37
N CYS A 85 0.07 -2.31 -25.04
CA CYS A 85 1.20 -2.92 -25.75
C CYS A 85 0.82 -3.49 -27.13
N HIS A 86 -0.44 -3.90 -27.33
CA HIS A 86 -0.92 -4.59 -28.54
C HIS A 86 -2.03 -3.81 -29.24
N ARG A 87 -2.07 -2.48 -29.07
CA ARG A 87 -3.16 -1.61 -29.51
C ARG A 87 -3.47 -1.75 -31.02
N GLU A 88 -2.45 -2.04 -31.82
CA GLU A 88 -2.58 -2.27 -33.27
C GLU A 88 -3.15 -3.66 -33.59
N GLU A 89 -2.86 -4.67 -32.77
CA GLU A 89 -3.25 -6.07 -32.96
C GLU A 89 -4.64 -6.38 -32.39
N TRP A 90 -5.09 -5.59 -31.41
CA TRP A 90 -6.38 -5.72 -30.74
C TRP A 90 -7.58 -5.53 -31.68
N SER A 91 -7.34 -5.01 -32.89
CA SER A 91 -8.32 -4.92 -33.98
C SER A 91 -8.74 -6.28 -34.58
N LYS A 92 -8.12 -7.41 -34.17
CA LYS A 92 -8.36 -8.74 -34.75
C LYS A 92 -8.80 -9.77 -33.68
N PRO A 93 -10.10 -10.09 -33.56
CA PRO A 93 -10.68 -10.70 -32.34
C PRO A 93 -10.46 -12.21 -32.14
N ARG A 94 -9.75 -12.95 -33.00
CA ARG A 94 -9.91 -14.42 -33.05
C ARG A 94 -8.92 -15.31 -32.29
N ASN A 95 -7.89 -14.80 -31.60
CA ASN A 95 -6.87 -15.66 -30.97
C ASN A 95 -6.45 -15.25 -29.54
N LEU A 96 -7.31 -14.55 -28.82
CA LEU A 96 -6.94 -13.78 -27.62
C LEU A 96 -6.37 -14.64 -26.47
N ILE A 97 -7.03 -15.72 -26.05
CA ILE A 97 -6.68 -16.42 -24.79
C ILE A 97 -5.40 -17.26 -24.91
N SER A 98 -5.27 -18.06 -25.98
CA SER A 98 -4.11 -18.93 -26.20
C SER A 98 -2.85 -18.14 -26.53
N ARG A 99 -2.98 -16.98 -27.19
CA ARG A 99 -1.86 -16.06 -27.44
C ARG A 99 -1.47 -15.28 -26.21
N ILE A 100 -2.42 -14.75 -25.42
CA ILE A 100 -2.11 -14.06 -24.15
C ILE A 100 -1.22 -14.91 -23.24
N ALA A 101 -1.48 -16.22 -23.10
CA ALA A 101 -0.65 -17.09 -22.25
C ALA A 101 0.77 -17.31 -22.81
N GLN A 102 0.94 -17.40 -24.13
CA GLN A 102 2.25 -17.54 -24.78
C GLN A 102 3.00 -16.20 -24.84
N ASP A 103 2.27 -15.11 -25.06
CA ASP A 103 2.77 -13.75 -25.19
C ASP A 103 3.11 -13.18 -23.82
N ILE A 104 2.40 -13.43 -22.72
CA ILE A 104 2.87 -12.95 -21.40
C ILE A 104 4.26 -13.51 -21.08
N LYS A 105 4.51 -14.79 -21.39
CA LYS A 105 5.84 -15.36 -21.23
C LYS A 105 6.84 -14.72 -22.22
N ALA A 106 6.45 -14.53 -23.48
CA ALA A 106 7.29 -13.90 -24.49
C ALA A 106 7.50 -12.40 -24.24
N VAL A 107 6.48 -11.56 -24.23
CA VAL A 107 6.42 -10.14 -23.85
C VAL A 107 7.15 -9.88 -22.54
N THR A 108 6.89 -10.62 -21.46
CA THR A 108 7.59 -10.34 -20.20
C THR A 108 9.06 -10.78 -20.24
N LEU A 109 9.43 -11.88 -20.90
CA LEU A 109 10.85 -12.26 -21.09
C LEU A 109 11.58 -11.40 -22.16
N TYR A 110 10.87 -10.88 -23.14
CA TYR A 110 11.37 -10.13 -24.30
C TYR A 110 11.54 -8.64 -23.97
N HIS A 111 10.63 -8.05 -23.18
CA HIS A 111 10.74 -6.68 -22.67
C HIS A 111 11.57 -6.53 -21.40
N MET A 112 11.92 -7.63 -20.73
CA MET A 112 12.87 -7.61 -19.61
C MET A 112 14.30 -7.22 -20.01
N GLY A 113 14.56 -7.00 -21.29
CA GLY A 113 15.86 -6.53 -21.73
C GLY A 113 16.96 -7.50 -21.31
N ARG A 114 17.09 -8.62 -22.02
CA ARG A 114 18.34 -9.42 -21.97
C ARG A 114 19.59 -8.59 -22.35
N GLY A 115 19.42 -7.34 -22.78
CA GLY A 115 20.45 -6.30 -22.75
C GLY A 115 20.39 -5.44 -21.49
N SER A 116 21.22 -5.79 -20.50
CA SER A 116 21.85 -4.92 -19.49
C SER A 116 21.09 -4.55 -18.20
N ARG A 117 21.57 -5.10 -17.07
CA ARG A 117 21.45 -4.63 -15.66
C ARG A 117 20.17 -4.91 -14.88
N ALA A 118 19.36 -5.88 -15.28
CA ALA A 118 18.34 -6.47 -14.42
C ALA A 118 18.98 -7.48 -13.45
N VAL A 119 18.82 -7.27 -12.15
CA VAL A 119 19.27 -8.21 -11.11
C VAL A 119 18.17 -8.41 -10.06
N PRO A 120 18.12 -9.57 -9.38
CA PRO A 120 17.31 -9.71 -8.19
C PRO A 120 17.65 -8.62 -7.17
N MET A 121 16.64 -8.10 -6.47
CA MET A 121 16.88 -7.14 -5.41
C MET A 121 17.74 -7.79 -4.32
N PRO A 122 18.96 -7.28 -4.06
CA PRO A 122 19.86 -7.88 -3.10
C PRO A 122 19.39 -7.62 -1.67
N GLU A 123 19.80 -8.47 -0.73
CA GLU A 123 19.51 -8.30 0.69
C GLU A 123 20.68 -7.60 1.40
N LYS A 124 20.39 -6.60 2.25
CA LYS A 124 21.36 -5.96 3.17
C LYS A 124 22.65 -5.44 2.52
N VAL A 125 22.55 -4.85 1.33
CA VAL A 125 23.71 -4.25 0.64
C VAL A 125 23.92 -2.77 0.97
N GLU A 126 22.92 -2.13 1.55
CA GLU A 126 22.98 -0.74 1.99
C GLU A 126 23.08 -0.68 3.52
N SER A 127 23.52 0.47 4.04
CA SER A 127 23.61 0.70 5.48
C SER A 127 23.38 2.16 5.83
N GLY A 128 22.98 2.41 7.08
CA GLY A 128 22.73 3.76 7.59
C GLY A 128 21.29 4.24 7.39
N PRO A 129 21.00 5.50 7.73
CA PRO A 129 19.66 6.04 7.73
C PRO A 129 19.12 6.23 6.31
N CYS A 130 17.81 6.08 6.14
CA CYS A 130 17.14 6.29 4.87
C CYS A 130 15.88 7.15 5.00
N ILE A 131 15.77 8.17 4.15
CA ILE A 131 14.57 8.98 4.01
C ILE A 131 13.63 8.30 3.02
N ILE A 132 12.38 8.11 3.42
CA ILE A 132 11.29 7.54 2.64
C ILE A 132 10.32 8.67 2.31
N ILE A 133 10.09 8.90 1.01
CA ILE A 133 9.39 10.08 0.52
C ILE A 133 7.94 9.73 0.13
N GLY A 134 6.99 10.37 0.80
CA GLY A 134 5.55 10.34 0.51
C GLY A 134 5.06 11.51 -0.34
N SER A 135 3.75 11.56 -0.59
CA SER A 135 3.10 12.64 -1.38
C SER A 135 2.33 13.66 -0.54
N GLY A 136 2.49 13.62 0.77
CA GLY A 136 1.88 14.56 1.69
C GLY A 136 2.30 16.00 1.39
N CYS A 137 1.45 16.93 1.77
CA CYS A 137 1.68 18.37 1.64
C CYS A 137 2.93 18.83 2.40
N SER A 138 3.25 18.20 3.53
CA SER A 138 4.46 18.50 4.32
C SER A 138 5.77 18.24 3.58
N LEU A 139 5.75 17.51 2.45
CA LEU A 139 6.94 17.34 1.63
C LEU A 139 7.47 18.68 1.10
N ASP A 140 6.58 19.63 0.76
CA ASP A 140 7.02 20.95 0.27
C ASP A 140 7.85 21.71 1.32
N ASP A 141 7.48 21.56 2.59
CA ASP A 141 8.18 22.17 3.73
C ASP A 141 9.52 21.47 3.99
N ALA A 142 9.60 20.16 3.76
CA ALA A 142 10.82 19.37 3.98
C ALA A 142 11.86 19.48 2.87
N ILE A 143 11.45 19.64 1.60
CA ILE A 143 12.35 19.67 0.43
C ILE A 143 13.56 20.63 0.58
N PRO A 144 13.40 21.87 1.08
CA PRO A 144 14.53 22.78 1.29
C PRO A 144 15.64 22.18 2.17
N HIS A 145 15.28 21.34 3.14
CA HIS A 145 16.19 20.74 4.11
C HIS A 145 16.88 19.48 3.58
N LEU A 146 16.31 18.79 2.60
CA LEU A 146 16.87 17.53 2.07
C LEU A 146 18.20 17.71 1.31
N LYS A 147 18.59 18.94 0.98
CA LYS A 147 19.85 19.22 0.28
C LYS A 147 21.04 18.89 1.17
N GLY A 148 21.91 18.00 0.69
CA GLY A 148 23.12 17.60 1.40
C GLY A 148 22.94 16.38 2.31
N TRP A 149 21.75 15.78 2.36
CA TRP A 149 21.57 14.45 2.92
C TRP A 149 22.46 13.43 2.19
N LYS A 150 23.21 12.62 2.94
CA LYS A 150 24.14 11.62 2.41
C LYS A 150 23.63 10.18 2.53
N GLY A 151 22.59 9.94 3.33
CA GLY A 151 21.99 8.62 3.51
C GLY A 151 21.13 8.20 2.31
N GLY A 152 20.39 7.10 2.50
CA GLY A 152 19.42 6.63 1.52
C GLY A 152 18.30 7.63 1.29
N ILE A 153 17.80 7.71 0.05
CA ILE A 153 16.52 8.34 -0.28
C ILE A 153 15.78 7.38 -1.20
N ILE A 154 14.62 6.90 -0.75
CA ILE A 154 13.68 6.13 -1.57
C ILE A 154 12.43 6.99 -1.79
N CYS A 155 11.97 7.03 -3.04
CA CYS A 155 10.72 7.69 -3.41
C CYS A 155 9.96 6.86 -4.45
N SER A 156 8.71 7.21 -4.74
CA SER A 156 8.02 6.70 -5.93
C SER A 156 8.33 7.55 -7.16
N SER A 157 7.95 7.06 -8.35
CA SER A 157 8.07 7.81 -9.62
C SER A 157 7.47 9.22 -9.53
N SER A 158 6.35 9.37 -8.83
CA SER A 158 5.63 10.65 -8.75
C SER A 158 6.36 11.76 -7.99
N GLN A 159 7.24 11.45 -7.02
CA GLN A 159 8.06 12.46 -6.33
C GLN A 159 9.43 12.64 -6.98
N ALA A 160 9.91 11.62 -7.70
CA ALA A 160 11.29 11.57 -8.19
C ALA A 160 11.64 12.77 -9.08
N SER A 161 10.76 13.13 -10.02
CA SER A 161 10.94 14.31 -10.87
C SER A 161 11.00 15.62 -10.07
N THR A 162 10.24 15.72 -8.96
CA THR A 162 10.23 16.90 -8.10
C THR A 162 11.51 17.03 -7.29
N LEU A 163 11.99 15.93 -6.70
CA LEU A 163 13.29 15.90 -6.03
C LEU A 163 14.42 16.32 -6.98
N MET A 164 14.41 15.80 -8.22
CA MET A 164 15.38 16.17 -9.25
C MET A 164 15.32 17.65 -9.64
N TYR A 165 14.11 18.24 -9.71
CA TYR A 165 13.95 19.68 -9.95
C TYR A 165 14.66 20.51 -8.86
N HIS A 166 14.57 20.08 -7.61
CA HIS A 166 15.24 20.72 -6.47
C HIS A 166 16.73 20.32 -6.30
N GLY A 167 17.28 19.52 -7.21
CA GLY A 167 18.68 19.08 -7.17
C GLY A 167 18.97 17.96 -6.16
N ILE A 168 17.94 17.24 -5.72
CA ILE A 168 18.03 16.08 -4.83
C ILE A 168 17.93 14.82 -5.70
N VAL A 169 18.92 13.95 -5.60
CA VAL A 169 19.00 12.71 -6.40
C VAL A 169 18.59 11.53 -5.52
N PRO A 170 17.43 10.89 -5.77
CA PRO A 170 17.04 9.68 -5.04
C PRO A 170 18.07 8.56 -5.24
N THR A 171 18.33 7.78 -4.19
CA THR A 171 19.15 6.56 -4.31
C THR A 171 18.36 5.44 -5.00
N HIS A 172 17.06 5.37 -4.72
CA HIS A 172 16.16 4.38 -5.29
C HIS A 172 14.85 5.04 -5.68
N ILE A 173 14.28 4.62 -6.81
CA ILE A 173 12.89 4.88 -7.15
C ILE A 173 12.15 3.55 -7.10
N LEU A 174 11.05 3.51 -6.36
CA LEU A 174 10.15 2.37 -6.34
C LEU A 174 8.99 2.60 -7.31
N THR A 175 8.72 1.59 -8.13
CA THR A 175 7.51 1.53 -8.96
C THR A 175 6.76 0.24 -8.66
N PHE A 176 5.54 0.39 -8.15
CA PHE A 176 4.66 -0.75 -7.88
C PHE A 176 3.27 -0.58 -8.53
N ASP A 177 2.81 0.66 -8.80
CA ASP A 177 1.58 0.90 -9.55
C ASP A 177 1.82 0.57 -11.03
N VAL A 178 1.08 -0.41 -11.52
CA VAL A 178 1.09 -0.87 -12.92
C VAL A 178 0.74 0.19 -13.95
N ARG A 179 0.14 1.30 -13.54
CA ARG A 179 -0.16 2.44 -14.41
C ARG A 179 1.00 3.41 -14.53
N THR A 180 2.08 3.22 -13.76
CA THR A 180 3.28 4.04 -13.91
C THR A 180 3.83 3.87 -15.32
N LEU A 181 4.11 5.00 -15.97
CA LEU A 181 4.71 5.04 -17.30
C LEU A 181 6.15 5.59 -17.22
N ASP A 182 6.96 5.26 -18.23
CA ASP A 182 8.34 5.75 -18.36
C ASP A 182 8.45 7.28 -18.44
N ALA A 183 7.41 7.95 -18.93
CA ALA A 183 7.32 9.40 -18.95
C ALA A 183 7.45 10.05 -17.56
N GLU A 184 7.22 9.29 -16.47
CA GLU A 184 7.38 9.78 -15.10
C GLU A 184 8.86 9.88 -14.66
N PHE A 185 9.78 9.21 -15.35
CA PHE A 185 11.24 9.26 -15.07
C PHE A 185 11.98 10.28 -15.95
N ASP A 186 11.25 11.03 -16.78
CA ASP A 186 11.85 12.04 -17.63
C ASP A 186 12.29 13.24 -16.78
N ALA A 187 13.61 13.38 -16.59
CA ALA A 187 14.22 14.59 -16.05
C ALA A 187 15.42 15.01 -16.89
N LYS A 188 15.62 16.33 -17.00
CA LYS A 188 16.70 16.95 -17.79
C LYS A 188 18.11 16.43 -17.44
N ARG A 189 18.33 15.97 -16.21
CA ARG A 189 19.64 15.60 -15.65
C ARG A 189 19.56 14.33 -14.81
N TRP A 190 18.82 13.33 -15.28
CA TRP A 190 18.72 12.06 -14.55
C TRP A 190 20.09 11.36 -14.48
N ASP A 191 20.58 11.08 -13.27
CA ASP A 191 21.82 10.32 -13.07
C ASP A 191 21.50 8.85 -12.83
N TYR A 192 21.37 8.11 -13.93
CA TYR A 192 21.09 6.67 -13.91
C TYR A 192 22.17 5.81 -13.25
N LYS A 193 23.33 6.37 -12.90
CA LYS A 193 24.39 5.64 -12.16
C LYS A 193 24.19 5.71 -10.66
N ARG A 194 23.52 6.76 -10.16
CA ARG A 194 23.31 7.01 -8.73
C ARG A 194 21.92 6.61 -8.24
N THR A 195 20.98 6.47 -9.15
CA THR A 195 19.62 6.01 -8.84
C THR A 195 19.39 4.62 -9.41
N LYS A 196 18.84 3.73 -8.59
CA LYS A 196 18.39 2.40 -9.00
C LYS A 196 16.87 2.35 -9.07
N LEU A 197 16.32 1.62 -10.03
CA LEU A 197 14.88 1.38 -10.11
C LEU A 197 14.56 0.09 -9.36
N VAL A 198 13.72 0.16 -8.33
CA VAL A 198 13.14 -1.01 -7.68
C VAL A 198 11.76 -1.23 -8.27
N THR A 199 11.54 -2.41 -8.87
CA THR A 199 10.34 -2.70 -9.64
C THR A 199 9.97 -4.19 -9.58
N TRP A 200 8.83 -4.53 -10.16
CA TRP A 200 8.30 -5.88 -10.17
C TRP A 200 7.78 -6.27 -11.55
N MET A 201 7.51 -7.56 -11.74
CA MET A 201 7.21 -8.12 -13.06
C MET A 201 5.84 -7.72 -13.64
N GLY A 202 4.92 -7.24 -12.80
CA GLY A 202 3.61 -6.77 -13.21
C GLY A 202 3.58 -5.30 -13.67
N ILE A 203 4.70 -4.58 -13.64
CA ILE A 203 4.75 -3.16 -14.04
C ILE A 203 4.56 -2.97 -15.56
N HIS A 204 4.11 -1.79 -16.00
CA HIS A 204 4.06 -1.44 -17.42
C HIS A 204 5.42 -1.66 -18.11
N PRO A 205 5.50 -2.39 -19.25
CA PRO A 205 6.77 -2.70 -19.89
C PRO A 205 7.59 -1.49 -20.29
N SER A 206 6.95 -0.34 -20.57
CA SER A 206 7.69 0.88 -20.89
C SER A 206 8.56 1.36 -19.74
N VAL A 207 8.17 1.14 -18.47
CA VAL A 207 9.00 1.47 -17.30
C VAL A 207 10.32 0.68 -17.35
N ASN A 208 10.22 -0.62 -17.56
CA ASN A 208 11.38 -1.50 -17.64
C ASN A 208 12.23 -1.23 -18.89
N GLY A 209 11.61 -0.89 -20.02
CA GLY A 209 12.33 -0.55 -21.26
C GLY A 209 12.95 0.85 -21.25
N GLY A 210 12.30 1.81 -20.60
CA GLY A 210 12.69 3.22 -20.57
C GLY A 210 13.77 3.53 -19.53
N TRP A 211 13.84 2.77 -18.44
CA TRP A 211 14.87 2.96 -17.43
C TRP A 211 16.25 2.47 -17.87
N GLN A 212 17.23 3.37 -17.88
CA GLN A 212 18.60 3.11 -18.36
C GLN A 212 19.58 2.71 -17.23
N GLY A 213 19.18 2.91 -15.98
CA GLY A 213 19.98 2.58 -14.80
C GLY A 213 19.88 1.11 -14.41
N GLU A 214 20.50 0.77 -13.28
CA GLU A 214 20.33 -0.54 -12.65
C GLU A 214 18.89 -0.75 -12.19
N LYS A 215 18.42 -2.00 -12.27
CA LYS A 215 17.05 -2.41 -11.90
C LYS A 215 17.11 -3.56 -10.89
N TYR A 216 16.43 -3.36 -9.77
CA TYR A 216 16.21 -4.36 -8.74
C TYR A 216 14.80 -4.90 -8.86
N PHE A 217 14.71 -6.20 -9.10
CA PHE A 217 13.43 -6.89 -9.22
C PHE A 217 13.05 -7.61 -7.92
N TYR A 218 11.78 -7.51 -7.57
CA TYR A 218 11.15 -8.33 -6.54
C TYR A 218 9.87 -8.96 -7.07
N ARG A 219 9.41 -10.02 -6.40
CA ARG A 219 8.11 -10.62 -6.63
C ARG A 219 7.12 -10.09 -5.58
N VAL A 220 5.92 -9.73 -6.01
CA VAL A 220 4.82 -9.50 -5.08
C VAL A 220 4.37 -10.86 -4.54
N MET A 221 4.19 -10.95 -3.23
CA MET A 221 3.75 -12.15 -2.53
C MET A 221 2.46 -11.84 -1.77
N ASP A 222 1.35 -12.31 -2.31
CA ASP A 222 0.08 -12.39 -1.58
C ASP A 222 -0.36 -13.85 -1.52
N PRO A 223 -0.42 -14.47 -0.32
CA PRO A 223 -0.81 -15.86 -0.20
C PRO A 223 -2.29 -16.09 -0.58
N SER A 224 -3.13 -15.03 -0.59
CA SER A 224 -4.53 -15.16 -1.00
C SER A 224 -4.75 -15.06 -2.52
N VAL A 225 -3.68 -14.85 -3.30
CA VAL A 225 -3.78 -14.70 -4.77
C VAL A 225 -2.92 -15.77 -5.42
N MET A 226 -3.57 -16.78 -6.01
CA MET A 226 -2.90 -17.92 -6.65
C MET A 226 -1.84 -17.51 -7.68
N PHE A 227 -2.08 -16.41 -8.42
CA PHE A 227 -1.10 -15.90 -9.38
C PHE A 227 0.22 -15.51 -8.69
N TYR A 228 0.18 -14.83 -7.54
CA TYR A 228 1.39 -14.45 -6.80
C TYR A 228 2.03 -15.61 -6.06
N MET A 229 1.24 -16.56 -5.57
CA MET A 229 1.75 -17.70 -4.82
C MET A 229 2.39 -18.76 -5.72
N TYR A 230 1.82 -19.03 -6.91
CA TYR A 230 2.23 -20.16 -7.74
C TYR A 230 2.78 -19.74 -9.12
N ALA A 231 2.07 -18.89 -9.85
CA ALA A 231 2.45 -18.55 -11.22
C ALA A 231 3.69 -17.65 -11.27
N LEU A 232 3.74 -16.62 -10.42
CA LEU A 232 4.85 -15.67 -10.38
C LEU A 232 6.17 -16.37 -9.96
N PRO A 233 6.20 -17.25 -8.93
CA PRO A 233 7.42 -17.97 -8.61
C PRO A 233 7.85 -18.95 -9.68
N ALA A 234 6.92 -19.63 -10.35
CA ALA A 234 7.25 -20.56 -11.44
C ALA A 234 7.80 -19.83 -12.68
N GLY A 235 7.23 -18.67 -13.03
CA GLY A 235 7.64 -17.88 -14.19
C GLY A 235 8.92 -17.07 -13.97
N TYR A 236 9.19 -16.67 -12.73
CA TYR A 236 10.27 -15.77 -12.35
C TYR A 236 11.09 -16.32 -11.17
N ASN A 237 11.41 -17.62 -11.21
CA ASN A 237 12.17 -18.31 -10.16
C ASN A 237 13.59 -17.75 -9.94
N TRP A 238 14.13 -17.01 -10.92
CA TRP A 238 15.42 -16.30 -10.82
C TRP A 238 15.36 -15.06 -9.93
N ILE A 239 14.16 -14.57 -9.57
CA ILE A 239 13.96 -13.50 -8.57
C ILE A 239 13.61 -14.17 -7.23
N PRO A 240 14.58 -14.46 -6.35
CA PRO A 240 14.28 -15.03 -5.04
C PRO A 240 13.45 -14.09 -4.16
N THR A 241 13.71 -12.79 -4.24
CA THR A 241 13.14 -11.76 -3.37
C THR A 241 11.63 -11.64 -3.51
N GLN A 242 10.93 -11.61 -2.38
CA GLN A 242 9.48 -11.52 -2.27
C GLN A 242 9.11 -10.44 -1.27
N LEU A 243 8.19 -9.56 -1.64
CA LEU A 243 7.64 -8.53 -0.76
C LEU A 243 6.11 -8.63 -0.73
N GLN A 244 5.52 -8.38 0.43
CA GLN A 244 4.06 -8.32 0.57
C GLN A 244 3.51 -7.09 -0.16
N PRO A 245 2.36 -7.19 -0.84
CA PRO A 245 1.69 -6.01 -1.36
C PRO A 245 1.19 -5.14 -0.21
N PHE A 246 1.38 -3.83 -0.34
CA PHE A 246 0.80 -2.82 0.54
C PHE A 246 -0.12 -1.91 -0.26
N ALA A 247 -1.07 -1.26 0.42
CA ALA A 247 -2.08 -0.44 -0.24
C ALA A 247 -1.53 0.85 -0.88
N HIS A 248 -0.32 1.28 -0.51
CA HIS A 248 0.33 2.49 -1.02
C HIS A 248 1.85 2.32 -1.13
N SER A 249 2.48 3.23 -1.90
CA SER A 249 3.92 3.18 -2.16
C SER A 249 4.76 3.35 -0.90
N LEU A 250 4.38 4.21 0.04
CA LEU A 250 5.24 4.53 1.19
C LEU A 250 5.58 3.29 2.04
N ALA A 251 4.60 2.43 2.33
CA ALA A 251 4.83 1.18 3.06
C ALA A 251 5.75 0.24 2.27
N MET A 252 5.51 0.11 0.96
CA MET A 252 6.39 -0.68 0.10
C MET A 252 7.81 -0.08 0.02
N GLN A 253 7.98 1.24 0.04
CA GLN A 253 9.30 1.88 0.07
C GLN A 253 10.03 1.56 1.38
N ALA A 254 9.31 1.57 2.52
CA ALA A 254 9.86 1.19 3.82
C ALA A 254 10.30 -0.28 3.86
N ALA A 255 9.46 -1.19 3.38
CA ALA A 255 9.79 -2.62 3.27
C ALA A 255 11.01 -2.86 2.36
N VAL A 256 11.09 -2.16 1.22
CA VAL A 256 12.26 -2.18 0.33
C VAL A 256 13.50 -1.64 1.05
N ALA A 257 13.37 -0.54 1.78
CA ALA A 257 14.51 0.05 2.50
C ALA A 257 15.06 -0.92 3.55
N ASN A 258 14.17 -1.54 4.33
CA ASN A 258 14.53 -2.53 5.33
C ASN A 258 15.18 -3.77 4.69
N TRP A 259 14.62 -4.29 3.60
CA TRP A 259 15.21 -5.40 2.84
C TRP A 259 16.64 -5.08 2.37
N LEU A 260 16.86 -3.85 1.88
CA LEU A 260 18.16 -3.39 1.44
C LEU A 260 19.16 -3.15 2.59
N GLY A 261 18.70 -3.14 3.86
CA GLY A 261 19.55 -2.98 5.04
C GLY A 261 19.59 -1.58 5.64
N TYR A 262 18.75 -0.65 5.17
CA TYR A 262 18.68 0.69 5.74
C TYR A 262 18.07 0.68 7.15
N SER A 263 18.67 1.45 8.06
CA SER A 263 18.15 1.69 9.39
C SER A 263 18.89 2.87 10.05
N PRO A 264 18.18 3.81 10.71
CA PRO A 264 16.73 3.91 10.82
C PRO A 264 16.05 4.40 9.53
N LEU A 265 14.72 4.28 9.46
CA LEU A 265 13.88 4.82 8.39
C LEU A 265 13.22 6.13 8.83
N ILE A 266 13.18 7.12 7.95
CA ILE A 266 12.64 8.45 8.22
C ILE A 266 11.56 8.79 7.21
N LEU A 267 10.32 8.96 7.65
CA LEU A 267 9.20 9.29 6.79
C LEU A 267 9.08 10.80 6.60
N VAL A 268 9.01 11.25 5.35
CA VAL A 268 8.81 12.65 4.96
C VAL A 268 7.66 12.74 3.97
N GLY A 269 6.70 13.64 4.18
CA GLY A 269 5.51 13.71 3.32
C GLY A 269 4.56 12.53 3.55
N ALA A 270 4.58 11.93 4.73
CA ALA A 270 3.73 10.80 5.14
C ALA A 270 2.46 11.29 5.86
N ASP A 271 1.78 12.28 5.29
CA ASP A 271 0.73 12.99 6.02
C ASP A 271 -0.52 12.13 6.25
N PHE A 272 -0.91 11.31 5.27
CA PHE A 272 -2.20 10.62 5.24
C PHE A 272 -3.38 11.54 5.60
N ALA A 273 -3.25 12.80 5.24
CA ALA A 273 -4.19 13.87 5.51
C ALA A 273 -3.91 15.02 4.54
N TYR A 274 -4.88 15.90 4.45
CA TYR A 274 -4.83 17.11 3.67
C TYR A 274 -4.50 18.32 4.54
N ARG A 275 -3.90 19.33 3.92
CA ARG A 275 -3.90 20.71 4.44
C ARG A 275 -5.05 21.45 3.78
N LYS A 276 -5.68 22.40 4.47
CA LYS A 276 -6.86 23.13 3.96
C LYS A 276 -6.65 23.67 2.53
N ASP A 277 -5.47 24.22 2.28
CA ASP A 277 -5.08 24.84 1.02
C ASP A 277 -4.50 23.86 -0.01
N LYS A 278 -4.30 22.59 0.35
CA LYS A 278 -3.47 21.69 -0.43
C LYS A 278 -3.79 20.21 -0.20
N THR A 279 -4.01 19.48 -1.29
CA THR A 279 -4.35 18.04 -1.28
C THR A 279 -3.13 17.11 -1.31
N ARG A 280 -1.98 17.62 -1.74
CA ARG A 280 -0.70 16.90 -1.86
C ARG A 280 0.44 17.91 -2.11
N PHE A 281 1.69 17.47 -2.11
CA PHE A 281 2.82 18.33 -2.49
C PHE A 281 2.69 18.95 -3.91
N ASP A 282 3.36 20.08 -4.14
CA ASP A 282 3.45 20.70 -5.46
C ASP A 282 4.43 19.94 -6.35
N ALA A 283 3.91 19.32 -7.40
CA ALA A 283 4.71 18.44 -8.24
C ALA A 283 5.38 19.20 -9.40
N TRP A 284 6.60 18.79 -9.74
CA TRP A 284 7.34 19.28 -10.89
C TRP A 284 7.64 18.14 -11.86
N PHE A 285 7.33 18.36 -13.14
CA PHE A 285 7.60 17.39 -14.20
C PHE A 285 8.37 18.04 -15.34
N TYR A 286 9.33 17.32 -15.91
CA TYR A 286 10.07 17.78 -17.07
C TYR A 286 9.42 17.24 -18.34
N ARG A 287 8.51 18.01 -18.93
CA ARG A 287 7.71 17.56 -20.07
C ARG A 287 7.66 18.60 -21.18
N LYS A 288 7.17 18.19 -22.34
CA LYS A 288 6.94 19.06 -23.50
C LYS A 288 5.52 19.63 -23.41
N PRO A 289 5.35 20.94 -23.18
CA PRO A 289 4.02 21.56 -23.21
C PRO A 289 3.37 21.41 -24.60
N PRO A 290 2.03 21.37 -24.68
CA PRO A 290 1.32 21.42 -25.96
C PRO A 290 1.77 22.63 -26.80
N GLY A 291 2.11 22.39 -28.07
CA GLY A 291 2.57 23.44 -29.00
C GLY A 291 4.04 23.87 -28.87
N GLU A 292 4.76 23.45 -27.83
CA GLU A 292 6.16 23.80 -27.65
C GLU A 292 7.10 22.75 -28.28
N LYS A 293 8.28 23.18 -28.77
CA LYS A 293 9.25 22.25 -29.38
C LYS A 293 10.19 21.58 -28.36
N ARG A 294 10.34 22.16 -27.17
CA ARG A 294 11.34 21.73 -26.17
C ARG A 294 10.65 21.36 -24.86
N LYS A 295 11.24 20.42 -24.13
CA LYS A 295 10.83 20.09 -22.76
C LYS A 295 11.27 21.21 -21.81
N ARG A 296 10.45 21.47 -20.79
CA ARG A 296 10.79 22.36 -19.67
C ARG A 296 10.15 21.82 -18.39
N TRP A 297 10.64 22.31 -17.26
CA TRP A 297 10.00 22.04 -15.96
C TRP A 297 8.66 22.73 -15.90
N ILE A 298 7.63 22.00 -15.50
CA ILE A 298 6.27 22.49 -15.33
C ILE A 298 5.84 22.14 -13.92
N GLN A 299 5.47 23.18 -13.15
CA GLN A 299 4.86 23.02 -11.85
C GLN A 299 3.39 22.67 -12.03
N TYR A 300 2.93 21.71 -11.24
CA TYR A 300 1.54 21.39 -11.02
C TYR A 300 1.24 21.66 -9.56
N LYS A 301 0.55 22.76 -9.33
CA LYS A 301 0.09 23.10 -8.00
C LYS A 301 -1.01 22.15 -7.60
N ALA A 302 -0.89 21.58 -6.41
CA ALA A 302 -1.98 20.83 -5.84
C ALA A 302 -3.13 21.80 -5.49
N GLY A 303 -4.35 21.39 -5.84
CA GLY A 303 -5.54 22.16 -5.49
C GLY A 303 -5.87 22.06 -4.00
N PRO A 304 -6.73 22.96 -3.50
CA PRO A 304 -7.25 22.92 -2.14
C PRO A 304 -8.17 21.70 -1.93
N VAL A 305 -8.51 21.40 -0.67
CA VAL A 305 -9.27 20.17 -0.33
C VAL A 305 -10.67 20.17 -0.92
N GLU A 306 -11.24 21.35 -1.12
CA GLU A 306 -12.54 21.53 -1.75
C GLU A 306 -12.55 21.06 -3.21
N ASP A 307 -11.38 20.97 -3.86
CA ASP A 307 -11.22 20.42 -5.22
C ASP A 307 -11.08 18.88 -5.23
N CYS A 308 -10.95 18.23 -4.07
CA CYS A 308 -11.05 16.77 -4.00
C CYS A 308 -12.43 16.37 -4.52
N LYS A 309 -12.45 15.68 -5.65
CA LYS A 309 -13.68 15.20 -6.28
C LYS A 309 -14.58 14.54 -5.23
N GLN A 310 -15.86 14.92 -5.26
CA GLN A 310 -16.95 14.51 -4.35
C GLN A 310 -17.07 12.99 -4.09
N SER A 311 -16.37 12.14 -4.84
CA SER A 311 -16.35 10.69 -4.64
C SER A 311 -15.59 10.23 -3.40
N GLN A 312 -14.88 11.11 -2.68
CA GLN A 312 -14.16 10.76 -1.46
C GLN A 312 -14.81 11.40 -0.24
N MET A 313 -15.35 10.57 0.65
CA MET A 313 -15.85 11.01 1.94
C MET A 313 -14.70 11.61 2.76
N LEU A 314 -14.76 12.92 2.99
CA LEU A 314 -13.84 13.62 3.86
C LEU A 314 -14.22 13.35 5.32
N ILE A 315 -13.22 13.10 6.15
CA ILE A 315 -13.38 12.82 7.58
C ILE A 315 -12.32 13.61 8.34
N HIS A 316 -12.62 13.94 9.60
CA HIS A 316 -11.63 14.54 10.49
C HIS A 316 -10.98 13.46 11.34
N SER A 317 -9.65 13.48 11.41
CA SER A 317 -8.92 12.66 12.37
C SER A 317 -9.19 13.15 13.80
N ALA A 318 -8.84 12.35 14.81
CA ALA A 318 -8.86 12.78 16.21
C ALA A 318 -7.99 14.02 16.48
N GLY A 319 -6.96 14.26 15.65
CA GLY A 319 -6.11 15.45 15.72
C GLY A 319 -6.65 16.66 14.94
N GLY A 320 -7.86 16.56 14.37
CA GLY A 320 -8.53 17.62 13.61
C GLY A 320 -8.11 17.74 12.14
N GLN A 321 -7.12 16.97 11.68
CA GLN A 321 -6.70 16.98 10.27
C GLN A 321 -7.80 16.40 9.38
N VAL A 322 -8.02 17.03 8.21
CA VAL A 322 -8.93 16.49 7.19
C VAL A 322 -8.25 15.34 6.48
N THR A 323 -8.92 14.21 6.34
CA THR A 323 -8.43 13.01 5.67
C THR A 323 -9.58 12.31 4.94
N ASN A 324 -9.35 11.10 4.42
CA ASN A 324 -10.38 10.25 3.84
C ASN A 324 -10.15 8.78 4.24
N TYR A 325 -11.12 7.93 3.94
CA TYR A 325 -11.03 6.50 4.26
C TYR A 325 -9.81 5.80 3.64
N THR A 326 -9.45 6.16 2.39
CA THR A 326 -8.28 5.59 1.70
C THR A 326 -6.99 5.91 2.44
N PHE A 327 -6.82 7.14 2.93
CA PHE A 327 -5.65 7.56 3.70
C PHE A 327 -5.60 6.91 5.07
N LEU A 328 -6.73 6.71 5.74
CA LEU A 328 -6.76 5.91 6.97
C LEU A 328 -6.36 4.47 6.71
N HIS A 329 -6.82 3.87 5.61
CA HIS A 329 -6.37 2.55 5.20
C HIS A 329 -4.86 2.51 4.93
N TYR A 330 -4.31 3.52 4.23
CA TYR A 330 -2.87 3.65 4.01
C TYR A 330 -2.10 3.79 5.32
N ARG A 331 -2.58 4.61 6.24
CA ARG A 331 -2.00 4.73 7.59
C ARG A 331 -1.94 3.37 8.28
N LYS A 332 -3.04 2.60 8.26
CA LYS A 332 -3.07 1.24 8.83
C LYS A 332 -2.00 0.37 8.19
N THR A 333 -1.92 0.31 6.86
CA THR A 333 -0.92 -0.51 6.17
C THR A 333 0.52 -0.06 6.43
N GLN A 334 0.78 1.23 6.64
CA GLN A 334 2.10 1.75 7.00
C GLN A 334 2.55 1.28 8.39
N ILE A 335 1.66 1.34 9.38
CA ILE A 335 1.95 0.84 10.73
C ILE A 335 2.09 -0.69 10.72
N ALA A 336 1.25 -1.35 9.92
CA ALA A 336 1.25 -2.79 9.76
C ALA A 336 2.59 -3.28 9.14
N GLU A 337 3.11 -2.59 8.12
CA GLU A 337 4.44 -2.83 7.56
C GLU A 337 5.53 -2.72 8.63
N GLN A 338 5.53 -1.63 9.41
CA GLN A 338 6.51 -1.45 10.47
C GLN A 338 6.45 -2.58 11.51
N TRP A 339 5.25 -3.07 11.85
CA TRP A 339 5.09 -4.19 12.78
C TRP A 339 5.69 -5.49 12.23
N ILE A 340 5.46 -5.81 10.95
CA ILE A 340 6.03 -7.00 10.30
C ILE A 340 7.56 -6.94 10.37
N ASP A 341 8.10 -5.84 9.86
CA ASP A 341 9.53 -5.68 9.63
C ASP A 341 10.30 -5.37 10.92
N GLY A 342 9.61 -4.86 11.95
CA GLY A 342 10.22 -4.41 13.19
C GLY A 342 11.18 -3.23 12.99
N SER A 343 10.92 -2.40 11.98
CA SER A 343 11.78 -1.31 11.56
C SER A 343 11.70 -0.11 12.52
N ASN A 344 12.86 0.49 12.80
CA ASN A 344 12.92 1.77 13.51
C ASN A 344 12.51 2.90 12.56
N VAL A 345 11.25 3.30 12.61
CA VAL A 345 10.64 4.33 11.76
C VAL A 345 10.39 5.61 12.57
N PHE A 346 10.83 6.74 12.04
CA PHE A 346 10.62 8.08 12.59
C PHE A 346 9.83 8.93 11.62
N ASP A 347 9.00 9.84 12.13
CA ASP A 347 8.11 10.66 11.31
C ASP A 347 8.48 12.15 11.39
N CYS A 348 8.75 12.74 10.23
CA CYS A 348 9.01 14.17 10.05
C CYS A 348 7.85 14.91 9.35
N SER A 349 6.67 14.28 9.25
CA SER A 349 5.53 14.78 8.46
C SER A 349 4.49 15.45 9.37
N GLU A 350 3.51 16.17 8.82
CA GLU A 350 2.49 16.90 9.60
C GLU A 350 1.12 16.20 9.58
N GLY A 351 1.16 14.87 9.61
CA GLY A 351 0.04 13.99 9.32
C GLY A 351 -0.72 13.38 10.50
N VAL A 352 -1.52 12.37 10.17
CA VAL A 352 -2.31 11.57 11.12
C VAL A 352 -1.55 10.38 11.72
N LEU A 353 -0.22 10.35 11.56
CA LEU A 353 0.68 9.42 12.26
C LEU A 353 1.07 9.90 13.67
N ASN A 354 0.61 11.08 14.07
CA ASN A 354 0.85 11.66 15.39
C ASN A 354 0.47 10.65 16.49
N GLY A 355 1.41 10.40 17.41
CA GLY A 355 1.24 9.47 18.53
C GLY A 355 1.56 8.00 18.23
N LEU A 356 1.62 7.60 16.96
CA LEU A 356 1.95 6.22 16.56
C LEU A 356 3.45 6.03 16.30
N LEU A 357 4.07 7.05 15.70
CA LEU A 357 5.50 7.06 15.37
C LEU A 357 6.23 8.15 16.16
N PRO A 358 7.49 7.91 16.60
CA PRO A 358 8.29 8.95 17.20
C PRO A 358 8.54 10.10 16.22
N LYS A 359 8.10 11.30 16.58
CA LYS A 359 8.36 12.53 15.80
C LYS A 359 9.81 12.97 15.89
N VAL A 360 10.30 13.58 14.81
CA VAL A 360 11.60 14.27 14.79
C VAL A 360 11.57 15.41 13.76
N PRO A 361 12.15 16.59 14.06
CA PRO A 361 12.32 17.64 13.06
C PRO A 361 13.22 17.18 11.90
N ILE A 362 12.87 17.53 10.67
CA ILE A 362 13.65 17.12 9.49
C ILE A 362 15.03 17.78 9.47
N GLU A 363 15.14 19.00 9.99
CA GLU A 363 16.37 19.76 10.15
C GLU A 363 17.37 19.00 11.01
N ASP A 364 16.95 18.54 12.18
CA ASP A 364 17.77 17.78 13.12
C ASP A 364 18.27 16.47 12.50
N VAL A 365 17.40 15.79 11.73
CA VAL A 365 17.77 14.58 11.01
C VAL A 365 18.85 14.90 9.97
N VAL A 366 18.63 15.90 9.12
CA VAL A 366 19.57 16.20 8.03
C VAL A 366 20.90 16.76 8.56
N ASP A 367 20.87 17.72 9.49
CA ASP A 367 22.06 18.34 10.04
C ASP A 367 22.94 17.32 10.78
N SER A 368 22.31 16.40 11.52
CA SER A 368 23.01 15.32 12.20
C SER A 368 23.33 14.12 11.30
N GLN A 369 22.84 14.09 10.04
CA GLN A 369 22.90 12.94 9.14
C GLN A 369 22.33 11.67 9.81
N GLY A 370 21.21 11.81 10.51
CA GLY A 370 20.51 10.74 11.24
C GLY A 370 21.17 10.34 12.57
N ARG A 371 22.29 10.94 12.97
CA ARG A 371 22.95 10.61 14.25
C ARG A 371 22.06 10.89 15.47
N CYS A 372 21.17 11.87 15.38
CA CYS A 372 20.20 12.21 16.44
C CYS A 372 19.20 11.08 16.77
N LEU A 373 19.11 10.05 15.92
CA LEU A 373 18.16 8.94 16.08
C LEU A 373 18.77 7.72 16.78
N LYS A 374 20.11 7.67 16.92
CA LYS A 374 20.82 6.46 17.35
C LYS A 374 20.35 5.95 18.72
N ASP A 375 20.18 6.85 19.68
CA ASP A 375 19.80 6.50 21.05
C ASP A 375 18.28 6.29 21.21
N ARG A 376 17.51 6.51 20.14
CA ARG A 376 16.06 6.31 20.08
C ARG A 376 15.68 4.99 19.42
N MET A 377 16.65 4.23 18.92
CA MET A 377 16.41 2.94 18.30
C MET A 377 16.07 1.88 19.34
N VAL A 378 15.05 1.08 19.04
CA VAL A 378 14.59 0.00 19.90
C VAL A 378 14.67 -1.33 19.15
N LYS A 379 14.56 -2.44 19.91
CA LYS A 379 14.51 -3.78 19.34
C LYS A 379 13.19 -4.00 18.59
N PRO A 380 13.18 -4.82 17.52
CA PRO A 380 11.96 -5.18 16.78
C PRO A 380 10.78 -5.60 17.65
N GLN A 381 11.03 -6.37 18.72
CA GLN A 381 9.96 -6.81 19.61
C GLN A 381 9.25 -5.64 20.31
N VAL A 382 10.00 -4.63 20.77
CA VAL A 382 9.43 -3.44 21.42
C VAL A 382 8.53 -2.66 20.45
N ILE A 383 8.87 -2.62 19.17
CA ILE A 383 8.04 -2.01 18.13
C ILE A 383 6.74 -2.81 17.96
N ARG A 384 6.83 -4.14 17.88
CA ARG A 384 5.65 -5.01 17.75
C ARG A 384 4.71 -4.89 18.93
N ASP A 385 5.24 -5.01 20.15
CA ASP A 385 4.47 -4.91 21.40
C ASP A 385 3.74 -3.56 21.50
N ARG A 386 4.36 -2.47 21.01
CA ARG A 386 3.74 -1.13 21.00
C ARG A 386 2.63 -1.01 19.96
N LEU A 387 2.82 -1.57 18.76
CA LEU A 387 1.92 -1.35 17.62
C LEU A 387 0.77 -2.36 17.56
N GLU A 388 0.94 -3.56 18.11
CA GLU A 388 -0.06 -4.64 18.06
C GLU A 388 -1.40 -4.26 18.71
N PRO A 389 -1.46 -3.66 19.92
CA PRO A 389 -2.73 -3.23 20.51
C PRO A 389 -3.46 -2.18 19.66
N TRP A 390 -2.70 -1.27 19.05
CA TRP A 390 -3.28 -0.26 18.15
C TRP A 390 -3.85 -0.90 16.88
N LEU A 391 -3.10 -1.80 16.23
CA LEU A 391 -3.55 -2.54 15.05
C LEU A 391 -4.82 -3.35 15.36
N ALA A 392 -4.87 -4.03 16.51
CA ALA A 392 -6.05 -4.75 16.96
C ALA A 392 -7.24 -3.82 17.19
N SER A 393 -7.05 -2.65 17.83
CA SER A 393 -8.12 -1.64 17.98
C SER A 393 -8.62 -1.09 16.64
N GLU A 394 -7.77 -1.13 15.61
CA GLU A 394 -8.09 -0.75 14.23
C GLU A 394 -8.59 -1.94 13.40
N GLN A 395 -8.91 -3.05 14.06
CA GLN A 395 -9.46 -4.27 13.46
C GLN A 395 -8.55 -4.84 12.35
N THR A 396 -7.25 -4.65 12.54
CA THR A 396 -6.21 -4.96 11.58
C THR A 396 -5.29 -6.00 12.19
N TYR A 397 -5.25 -7.17 11.57
CA TYR A 397 -4.59 -8.34 12.12
C TYR A 397 -3.61 -8.94 11.11
N PHE A 398 -2.52 -9.51 11.63
CA PHE A 398 -1.64 -10.34 10.83
C PHE A 398 -1.82 -11.78 11.20
N VAL A 399 -2.09 -12.58 10.18
CA VAL A 399 -2.18 -14.03 10.31
C VAL A 399 -0.97 -14.64 9.59
N PRO A 400 -0.12 -15.40 10.29
CA PRO A 400 0.94 -16.14 9.66
C PRO A 400 0.32 -17.17 8.71
N MET A 401 0.91 -17.29 7.52
CA MET A 401 0.53 -18.26 6.49
C MET A 401 1.79 -18.94 5.96
N LEU A 402 1.61 -20.05 5.25
CA LEU A 402 2.70 -20.70 4.51
C LEU A 402 3.45 -19.69 3.62
N GLY A 403 4.67 -19.36 4.03
CA GLY A 403 5.56 -18.45 3.29
C GLY A 403 5.42 -16.96 3.61
N GLY A 404 4.64 -16.55 4.62
CA GLY A 404 4.60 -15.15 5.04
C GLY A 404 3.52 -14.79 6.05
N HIS A 405 3.06 -13.54 5.99
CA HIS A 405 1.91 -13.06 6.75
C HIS A 405 0.88 -12.49 5.78
N LYS A 406 -0.38 -12.54 6.17
CA LYS A 406 -1.46 -11.85 5.48
C LYS A 406 -2.08 -10.84 6.43
N LEU A 407 -2.21 -9.62 5.93
CA LEU A 407 -2.98 -8.57 6.58
C LEU A 407 -4.48 -8.84 6.38
N ILE A 408 -5.21 -8.93 7.48
CA ILE A 408 -6.67 -9.04 7.52
C ILE A 408 -7.20 -7.76 8.15
N MET A 409 -8.19 -7.15 7.51
CA MET A 409 -9.00 -6.11 8.13
C MET A 409 -10.39 -6.69 8.33
N ALA A 410 -10.78 -6.92 9.58
CA ALA A 410 -12.04 -7.59 9.89
C ALA A 410 -12.93 -6.67 10.72
N ASN A 411 -14.04 -6.23 10.13
CA ASN A 411 -14.92 -5.25 10.76
C ASN A 411 -15.66 -5.77 12.01
N ASP A 412 -15.67 -7.08 12.20
CA ASP A 412 -16.28 -7.79 13.32
C ASP A 412 -15.70 -9.21 13.45
N GLU A 413 -16.11 -9.93 14.50
CA GLU A 413 -15.70 -11.30 14.80
C GLU A 413 -16.02 -12.26 13.65
N LEU A 414 -17.17 -12.08 13.01
CA LEU A 414 -17.63 -12.93 11.93
C LEU A 414 -16.74 -12.79 10.70
N HIS A 415 -16.41 -11.56 10.30
CA HIS A 415 -15.47 -11.27 9.21
C HIS A 415 -14.08 -11.83 9.50
N LEU A 416 -13.63 -11.77 10.76
CA LEU A 416 -12.36 -12.36 11.18
C LEU A 416 -12.40 -13.88 11.01
N MET A 417 -13.45 -14.52 11.52
CA MET A 417 -13.65 -15.97 11.40
C MET A 417 -13.78 -16.42 9.95
N GLN A 418 -14.54 -15.70 9.12
CA GLN A 418 -14.65 -15.98 7.68
C GLN A 418 -13.28 -15.88 6.99
N SER A 419 -12.47 -14.88 7.35
CA SER A 419 -11.12 -14.72 6.81
C SER A 419 -10.21 -15.88 7.24
N LEU A 420 -10.22 -16.25 8.53
CA LEU A 420 -9.43 -17.36 9.05
C LEU A 420 -9.83 -18.71 8.42
N VAL A 421 -11.13 -18.95 8.23
CA VAL A 421 -11.65 -20.14 7.55
C VAL A 421 -11.19 -20.16 6.09
N ALA A 422 -11.34 -19.06 5.36
CA ALA A 422 -10.87 -18.98 3.98
C ALA A 422 -9.35 -19.19 3.87
N MET A 423 -8.58 -18.81 4.89
CA MET A 423 -7.13 -18.99 4.93
C MET A 423 -6.71 -20.42 5.25
N LYS A 424 -7.52 -21.17 6.00
CA LYS A 424 -7.28 -22.58 6.31
C LYS A 424 -7.22 -23.43 5.05
N ASP A 425 -7.99 -23.07 4.01
CA ASP A 425 -7.95 -23.74 2.70
C ASP A 425 -6.58 -23.60 1.99
N TYR A 426 -5.75 -22.64 2.42
CA TYR A 426 -4.41 -22.40 1.88
C TYR A 426 -3.26 -22.85 2.81
N ASP A 427 -3.55 -23.07 4.10
CA ASP A 427 -2.56 -23.53 5.08
C ASP A 427 -3.19 -24.51 6.09
N ASP A 428 -2.99 -25.80 5.82
CA ASP A 428 -3.46 -26.89 6.68
C ASP A 428 -2.86 -26.86 8.09
N ASN A 429 -1.84 -26.03 8.36
CA ASN A 429 -1.29 -25.86 9.70
C ASN A 429 -1.88 -24.68 10.48
N LEU A 430 -2.72 -23.85 9.85
CA LEU A 430 -3.37 -22.73 10.53
C LEU A 430 -4.33 -23.27 11.62
N ASP A 431 -4.07 -22.90 12.88
CA ASP A 431 -4.97 -23.17 14.01
C ASP A 431 -5.93 -21.98 14.16
N ILE A 432 -7.10 -22.09 13.50
CA ILE A 432 -8.15 -21.06 13.52
C ILE A 432 -8.53 -20.69 14.95
N ALA A 433 -8.63 -21.68 15.86
CA ALA A 433 -9.12 -21.43 17.21
C ALA A 433 -8.08 -20.68 18.05
N PHE A 434 -6.79 -20.99 17.86
CA PHE A 434 -5.70 -20.24 18.47
C PHE A 434 -5.65 -18.80 17.96
N GLU A 435 -5.63 -18.60 16.64
CA GLU A 435 -5.55 -17.26 16.04
C GLU A 435 -6.78 -16.42 16.37
N HIS A 436 -7.97 -17.00 16.35
CA HIS A 436 -9.19 -16.30 16.76
C HIS A 436 -9.09 -15.79 18.20
N ARG A 437 -8.71 -16.64 19.16
CA ARG A 437 -8.56 -16.24 20.57
C ARG A 437 -7.51 -15.15 20.74
N ARG A 438 -6.37 -15.28 20.05
CA ARG A 438 -5.28 -14.30 20.10
C ARG A 438 -5.75 -12.95 19.58
N LEU A 439 -6.34 -12.92 18.38
CA LEU A 439 -6.70 -11.68 17.69
C LEU A 439 -7.93 -11.01 18.30
N TRP A 440 -8.96 -11.77 18.64
CA TRP A 440 -10.19 -11.23 19.24
C TRP A 440 -9.96 -10.74 20.67
N GLY A 441 -9.18 -11.46 21.48
CA GLY A 441 -8.83 -10.99 22.82
C GLY A 441 -8.07 -9.65 22.79
N LEU A 442 -7.18 -9.47 21.82
CA LEU A 442 -6.48 -8.19 21.61
C LEU A 442 -7.42 -7.08 21.14
N HIS A 443 -8.44 -7.40 20.36
CA HIS A 443 -9.47 -6.43 19.94
C HIS A 443 -10.22 -5.87 21.15
N GLU A 444 -10.70 -6.72 22.05
CA GLU A 444 -11.40 -6.30 23.27
C GLU A 444 -10.52 -5.41 24.16
N GLU A 445 -9.24 -5.75 24.31
CA GLU A 445 -8.27 -4.90 25.01
C GLU A 445 -8.06 -3.55 24.30
N GLY A 446 -7.98 -3.57 22.98
CA GLY A 446 -7.89 -2.37 22.14
C GLY A 446 -9.10 -1.43 22.29
N GLU A 447 -10.32 -1.98 22.32
CA GLU A 447 -11.55 -1.22 22.56
C GLU A 447 -11.57 -0.60 23.96
N LYS A 448 -11.14 -1.35 24.97
CA LYS A 448 -11.01 -0.85 26.34
C LYS A 448 -10.08 0.35 26.41
N LEU A 449 -8.87 0.25 25.84
CA LEU A 449 -7.90 1.35 25.79
C LEU A 449 -8.46 2.59 25.07
N ARG A 450 -9.26 2.40 24.02
CA ARG A 450 -9.95 3.49 23.30
C ARG A 450 -10.99 4.18 24.18
N SER A 451 -11.82 3.41 24.88
CA SER A 451 -12.86 3.95 25.77
C SER A 451 -12.28 4.75 26.94
N GLU A 452 -11.08 4.40 27.38
CA GLU A 452 -10.36 5.04 28.48
C GLU A 452 -9.53 6.27 28.03
N GLY A 453 -9.54 6.62 26.74
CA GLY A 453 -8.89 7.84 26.23
C GLY A 453 -7.36 7.79 26.16
N TYR A 454 -6.75 6.61 26.30
CA TYR A 454 -5.28 6.45 26.40
C TYR A 454 -4.49 6.78 25.11
N TYR A 455 -5.17 7.07 24.01
CA TYR A 455 -4.50 7.35 22.73
C TYR A 455 -4.09 8.82 22.51
N GLY A 456 -4.23 9.69 23.53
CA GLY A 456 -3.87 11.12 23.44
C GLY A 456 -2.66 11.59 24.25
N GLN A 457 -2.15 10.80 25.21
CA GLN A 457 -1.09 11.26 26.14
C GLN A 457 -0.17 10.12 26.60
N ALA A 458 0.62 9.53 25.70
CA ALA A 458 1.80 8.80 26.12
C ALA A 458 2.93 9.81 26.41
N SER A 459 2.90 10.46 27.58
CA SER A 459 4.10 11.13 28.10
C SER A 459 5.08 10.05 28.51
N TYR A 460 6.15 9.89 27.74
CA TYR A 460 7.28 9.05 28.12
C TYR A 460 7.88 9.60 29.41
N ARG A 461 7.74 8.88 30.52
CA ARG A 461 8.63 9.01 31.68
C ARG A 461 9.61 7.84 31.63
N GLU A 462 10.88 8.22 31.74
CA GLU A 462 12.09 7.39 31.69
C GLU A 462 12.08 6.19 32.63
#